data_AF-A0A3C2C2Z0-F1
#
_entry.id   AF-A0A3C2C2Z0-F1
#
_cell.length_a   1.000
_cell.length_b   1.000
_cell.length_c   1.000
_cell.angle_alpha   90.00
_cell.angle_beta   90.00
_cell.angle_gamma   90.00
#
_symmetry.space_group_name_H-M   'P 1'
#
loop_
_entity.id
_entity.type
_entity.pdbx_description
1 polymer ?
#
loop_
_entity_poly.entity_id
_entity_poly.type
_entity_poly.pdbx_seq_one_letter_code
_entity_poly.pdbx_strand_id
1 'polypeptide(L)'
;VKFKKENEIQKDLTTLIGTPKAKKGIKMLTTCPACRQGLSRYQASTGIEPIYPVEVMAEQILGANWQKDFINSVAIEKVLL
;
A
#
# COMPACT_ATOMS: atom_id res chain seq x y z
N VAL A 1 -14.16 6.80 14.83
CA VAL A 1 -13.22 5.65 14.70
C VAL A 1 -12.01 5.93 13.79
N LYS A 2 -12.11 6.79 12.74
CA LYS A 2 -10.98 7.14 11.84
C LYS A 2 -9.72 7.64 12.58
N PHE A 3 -9.90 8.50 13.58
CA PHE A 3 -8.79 9.12 14.33
C PHE A 3 -7.91 8.12 15.08
N LYS A 4 -8.47 7.05 15.66
CA LYS A 4 -7.66 6.12 16.47
C LYS A 4 -6.60 5.42 15.61
N LYS A 5 -7.01 4.87 14.45
CA LYS A 5 -6.07 4.14 13.59
C LYS A 5 -5.01 5.06 12.99
N GLU A 6 -5.39 6.27 12.61
CA GLU A 6 -4.44 7.28 12.11
C GLU A 6 -3.39 7.66 13.16
N ASN A 7 -3.82 7.93 14.40
CA ASN A 7 -2.92 8.26 15.51
C ASN A 7 -1.94 7.13 15.82
N GLU A 8 -2.40 5.87 15.83
CA GLU A 8 -1.51 4.72 16.03
C GLU A 8 -0.45 4.63 14.91
N ILE A 9 -0.85 4.81 13.64
CA ILE A 9 0.10 4.81 12.52
C ILE A 9 1.13 5.94 12.66
N GLN A 10 0.70 7.15 13.04
CA GLN A 10 1.60 8.29 13.24
C GLN A 10 2.56 8.06 14.40
N LYS A 11 2.11 7.41 15.47
CA LYS A 11 2.95 7.02 16.61
C LYS A 11 4.01 6.00 16.18
N ASP A 12 3.61 4.98 15.42
CA ASP A 12 4.53 3.97 14.89
C ASP A 12 5.56 4.62 13.95
N LEU A 13 5.14 5.53 13.07
CA LEU A 13 6.03 6.29 12.19
C LEU A 13 7.01 7.16 12.98
N THR A 14 6.55 7.84 14.03
CA THR A 14 7.42 8.63 14.90
C THR A 14 8.47 7.74 15.58
N THR A 15 8.11 6.52 15.94
CA THR A 15 9.03 5.53 16.52
C THR A 15 10.04 5.01 15.49
N LEU A 16 9.62 4.76 14.25
CA LEU A 16 10.46 4.18 13.20
C LEU A 16 11.39 5.20 12.52
N ILE A 17 10.92 6.42 12.29
CA ILE A 17 11.61 7.44 11.48
C ILE A 17 11.66 8.83 12.12
N GLY A 18 11.25 8.98 13.38
CA GLY A 18 11.31 10.25 14.10
C GLY A 18 10.26 11.30 13.70
N THR A 19 9.35 10.98 12.76
CA THR A 19 8.29 11.89 12.32
C THR A 19 6.97 11.16 12.10
N PRO A 20 5.81 11.80 12.31
CA PRO A 20 4.51 11.15 12.17
C PRO A 20 4.05 10.96 10.71
N LYS A 21 4.84 11.42 9.73
CA LYS A 21 4.48 11.37 8.32
C LYS A 21 5.68 11.00 7.46
N ALA A 22 5.57 9.90 6.73
CA ALA A 22 6.58 9.45 5.80
C ALA A 22 6.67 10.40 4.59
N LYS A 23 7.91 10.73 4.17
CA LYS A 23 8.14 11.57 2.98
C LYS A 23 7.94 10.80 1.67
N LYS A 24 8.24 9.49 1.65
CA LYS A 24 7.95 8.48 0.60
C LYS A 24 8.63 7.15 0.98
N GLY A 25 8.14 6.03 0.45
CA GLY A 25 8.84 4.74 0.48
C GLY A 25 8.61 3.85 1.71
N ILE A 26 7.77 4.26 2.66
CA ILE A 26 7.35 3.36 3.75
C ILE A 26 6.15 2.55 3.29
N LYS A 27 6.43 1.28 3.00
CA LYS A 27 5.44 0.28 2.59
C LYS A 27 4.89 -0.45 3.82
N MET A 28 3.57 -0.55 3.95
CA MET A 28 2.89 -1.31 5.01
C MET A 28 2.30 -2.59 4.41
N LEU A 29 2.78 -3.75 4.86
CA LEU A 29 2.30 -5.04 4.38
C LEU A 29 0.95 -5.40 5.00
N THR A 30 0.02 -5.88 4.18
CA THR A 30 -1.22 -6.48 4.64
C THR A 30 -1.67 -7.59 3.70
N THR A 31 -2.30 -8.63 4.26
CA THR A 31 -2.82 -9.78 3.51
C THR A 31 -4.34 -9.72 3.30
N CYS A 32 -5.03 -8.71 3.85
CA CYS A 32 -6.48 -8.60 3.79
C CYS A 32 -6.93 -7.52 2.77
N PRO A 33 -7.80 -7.85 1.78
CA PRO A 33 -8.18 -6.89 0.72
C PRO A 33 -8.93 -5.70 1.24
N ALA A 34 -9.89 -5.95 2.13
CA ALA A 34 -10.64 -4.89 2.79
C ALA A 34 -9.72 -4.00 3.62
N CYS A 35 -8.71 -4.57 4.29
CA CYS A 35 -7.74 -3.79 5.07
C CYS A 35 -6.87 -2.92 4.17
N ARG A 36 -6.34 -3.42 3.04
CA ARG A 36 -5.57 -2.58 2.10
C ARG A 36 -6.37 -1.37 1.64
N GLN A 37 -7.60 -1.61 1.19
CA GLN A 37 -8.48 -0.53 0.74
C GLN A 37 -8.80 0.45 1.89
N GLY A 38 -9.04 -0.06 3.10
CA GLY A 38 -9.28 0.76 4.29
C GLY A 38 -8.06 1.59 4.70
N LEU A 39 -6.86 1.00 4.64
CA LEU A 39 -5.59 1.64 5.00
C LEU A 39 -5.19 2.72 3.98
N SER A 40 -5.55 2.54 2.70
CA SER A 40 -5.25 3.50 1.63
C SER A 40 -5.83 4.89 1.93
N ARG A 41 -6.89 4.96 2.76
CA ARG A 41 -7.49 6.22 3.22
C ARG A 41 -6.57 7.08 4.11
N TYR A 42 -5.53 6.49 4.70
CA TYR A 42 -4.57 7.19 5.58
C TYR A 42 -3.29 7.61 4.86
N GLN A 43 -3.13 7.26 3.57
CA GLN A 43 -1.93 7.59 2.80
C GLN A 43 -1.67 9.10 2.75
N ALA A 44 -2.71 9.93 2.58
CA ALA A 44 -2.56 11.39 2.50
C ALA A 44 -2.04 12.02 3.81
N SER A 45 -2.47 11.49 4.96
CA SER A 45 -2.13 12.02 6.28
C SER A 45 -0.83 11.46 6.85
N THR A 46 -0.53 10.18 6.58
CA THR A 46 0.61 9.46 7.18
C THR A 46 1.75 9.17 6.20
N GLY A 47 1.50 9.21 4.89
CA GLY A 47 2.49 8.93 3.85
C GLY A 47 2.82 7.44 3.69
N ILE A 48 2.12 6.52 4.37
CA ILE A 48 2.31 5.07 4.19
C ILE A 48 1.71 4.59 2.87
N GLU A 49 2.29 3.53 2.33
CA GLU A 49 1.79 2.83 1.14
C GLU A 49 1.36 1.41 1.51
N PRO A 50 0.05 1.12 1.66
CA PRO A 50 -0.43 -0.22 1.94
C PRO A 50 -0.30 -1.12 0.71
N ILE A 51 0.43 -2.22 0.88
CA ILE A 51 0.76 -3.15 -0.20
C ILE A 51 0.56 -4.60 0.24
N TYR A 52 0.37 -5.48 -0.72
CA TYR A 52 0.38 -6.92 -0.51
C TYR A 52 1.78 -7.50 -0.59
N PRO A 53 2.06 -8.56 0.20
CA PRO A 53 3.28 -9.35 0.04
C PRO A 53 3.50 -9.85 -1.40
N VAL A 54 2.44 -10.23 -2.11
CA VAL A 54 2.56 -10.73 -3.49
C VAL A 54 3.09 -9.67 -4.46
N GLU A 55 2.79 -8.39 -4.24
CA GLU A 55 3.29 -7.30 -5.08
C GLU A 55 4.79 -7.10 -4.90
N VAL A 56 5.30 -7.27 -3.68
CA VAL A 56 6.74 -7.21 -3.39
C VAL A 56 7.47 -8.37 -4.06
N MET A 57 6.93 -9.58 -3.92
CA MET A 57 7.52 -10.77 -4.53
C MET A 57 7.52 -10.67 -6.07
N ALA A 58 6.43 -10.19 -6.66
CA ALA A 58 6.35 -9.96 -8.10
C ALA A 58 7.40 -8.95 -8.57
N GLU A 59 7.56 -7.82 -7.88
CA GLU A 59 8.58 -6.81 -8.20
C GLU A 59 10.01 -7.38 -8.11
N GLN A 60 10.29 -8.22 -7.11
CA GLN A 60 11.62 -8.83 -6.93
C GLN A 60 11.93 -9.94 -7.94
N ILE A 61 10.93 -10.73 -8.34
CA ILE A 61 11.12 -11.89 -9.22
C ILE A 61 11.01 -11.50 -10.70
N LEU A 62 10.04 -10.64 -11.04
CA LEU A 62 9.68 -10.29 -12.42
C LEU A 62 10.21 -8.90 -12.84
N GLY A 63 10.78 -8.13 -11.90
CA GLY A 63 11.34 -6.81 -12.15
C GLY A 63 10.33 -5.66 -12.05
N ALA A 64 10.81 -4.42 -12.14
CA ALA A 64 9.99 -3.22 -11.88
C ALA A 64 8.79 -3.04 -12.84
N ASN A 65 8.85 -3.61 -14.05
CA ASN A 65 7.77 -3.52 -15.05
C ASN A 65 6.71 -4.62 -14.94
N TRP A 66 6.82 -5.52 -13.94
CA TRP A 66 5.98 -6.72 -13.81
C TRP A 66 4.47 -6.45 -13.96
N GLN A 67 3.98 -5.35 -13.38
CA GLN A 67 2.55 -5.06 -13.38
C GLN A 67 2.06 -4.69 -14.78
N LYS A 68 2.85 -3.92 -15.52
CA LYS A 68 2.53 -3.54 -16.90
C LYS A 68 2.59 -4.76 -17.81
N ASP A 69 3.62 -5.58 -17.65
CA ASP A 69 3.81 -6.80 -18.45
C ASP A 69 2.68 -7.82 -18.16
N PHE A 70 2.28 -7.94 -16.89
CA PHE A 70 1.14 -8.76 -16.47
C PHE A 70 -0.16 -8.29 -17.10
N ILE A 71 -0.47 -6.98 -17.05
CA ILE A 71 -1.68 -6.41 -17.65
C ILE A 71 -1.71 -6.65 -19.17
N ASN A 72 -0.58 -6.51 -19.85
CA ASN A 72 -0.48 -6.76 -21.29
C ASN A 72 -0.68 -8.25 -21.65
N SER A 73 -0.47 -9.16 -20.70
CA SER A 73 -0.61 -10.62 -20.90
C SER A 73 -2.04 -11.15 -20.71
N VAL A 74 -2.97 -10.32 -20.22
CA VAL A 74 -4.34 -10.74 -19.89
C VAL A 74 -5.38 -9.95 -20.67
N ALA A 75 -6.48 -10.61 -21.05
CA ALA A 75 -7.66 -9.92 -21.57
C ALA A 75 -8.49 -9.39 -20.40
N ILE A 76 -8.55 -8.07 -20.23
CA ILE A 76 -9.39 -7.43 -19.20
C ILE A 76 -10.77 -7.16 -19.79
N GLU A 77 -11.77 -7.91 -19.34
CA GLU A 77 -13.17 -7.60 -19.62
C GLU A 77 -13.62 -6.38 -18.80
N LYS A 78 -14.07 -5.32 -19.48
CA LYS A 78 -14.67 -4.16 -18.82
C LYS A 78 -16.14 -4.45 -18.52
N VAL A 79 -16.44 -4.73 -17.25
CA VAL A 79 -17.82 -4.70 -16.75
C VAL A 79 -18.13 -3.26 -16.34
N LEU A 80 -19.09 -2.64 -17.03
CA LEU A 80 -19.62 -1.32 -16.65
C LEU A 80 -20.32 -1.44 -15.28
N LEU A 81 -19.90 -0.62 -14.32
CA LEU A 81 -20.63 -0.30 -13.09
C LEU A 81 -21.01 1.18 -13.12
#